data_AF-A0A098S4J3-F1
#
_entry.id   AF-A0A098S4J3-F1
#
_cell.length_a   1.000
_cell.length_b   1.000
_cell.length_c   1.000
_cell.angle_alpha   90.00
_cell.angle_beta   90.00
_cell.angle_gamma   90.00
#
_symmetry.space_group_name_H-M   'P 1'
#
loop_
_entity.id
_entity.type
_entity.pdbx_description
1 polymer ?
#
loop_
_entity_poly.entity_id
_entity_poly.type
_entity_poly.pdbx_seq_one_letter_code
_entity_poly.pdbx_strand_id
1 'polypeptide(L)'
;MSKNYNFKFNPDLPSKSDIDKHRDFDALLGQYHAAERAQRTAKVRKLVIRSLSAAAAVALLAIGVRAVFFSGETAPPISNTAFLAEQPFIDQPIESLAAPAFANFRVNTAKGGVYEYPSGSKLVVPAAAFANDYGQLIGGEVDVFYREMHDYVDFFTSGIPMRYDSAGNAYQLESSGMIELYAEQDGQRVQLAVGKKIDIELASEILIRADQLNAPPRYNVYFLDTLINQWRYQDVNQLQLMANGQTMTNDPYQKEKNTLLSELQAIEARKEKRLSALEGSIPSLVKPLRPVQASGDRPTLELNFLDGSVQVEDSRNGQVQSELAQLQQMYQNVIWQISDDSPAYDSRAFAVEWESVSIRPINNLDYELTLIHPKNQVTLIVSPVLMGEDYQNALNRYSQELTTYQKTMTEREARLSEEREAIIETAEQEKQAAIASYDETIAGEESARDLQHLVRSKVMNRFKADKLGVWNCARPVPVSIQPLKAKYKDQYGNTYQKEKMYLVDKSKNTIYQFYSGSEVVEGLNQNADNLIWVVTPDNEIAVLRSAQLRRINQKPGKPATLEMEVLGQPADAHEAREMLQF
;
A
#
# COMPACT_ATOMS: atom_id res chain seq x y z
N MET A 1 28.96 -49.98 14.89
CA MET A 1 28.62 -48.74 15.63
C MET A 1 27.31 -48.22 15.11
N SER A 2 26.23 -48.37 15.86
CA SER A 2 24.89 -47.89 15.51
C SER A 2 24.72 -46.42 15.95
N LYS A 3 24.37 -45.52 15.03
CA LYS A 3 23.77 -44.24 15.38
C LYS A 3 22.35 -44.20 14.79
N ASN A 4 21.38 -44.39 15.67
CA ASN A 4 19.96 -44.26 15.38
C ASN A 4 19.62 -42.78 15.15
N TYR A 5 19.08 -42.45 14.00
CA TYR A 5 18.39 -41.18 13.80
C TYR A 5 16.88 -41.39 13.99
N ASN A 6 16.31 -40.64 14.91
CA ASN A 6 14.90 -40.67 15.28
C ASN A 6 14.17 -39.60 14.44
N PHE A 7 13.36 -40.01 13.48
CA PHE A 7 12.55 -39.10 12.68
C PHE A 7 11.21 -38.87 13.38
N LYS A 8 10.97 -37.64 13.83
CA LYS A 8 9.66 -37.20 14.36
C LYS A 8 8.80 -36.68 13.21
N PHE A 9 7.60 -37.25 13.07
CA PHE A 9 6.55 -36.73 12.20
C PHE A 9 5.55 -35.91 13.04
N ASN A 10 5.07 -34.79 12.48
CA ASN A 10 4.38 -33.70 13.19
C ASN A 10 5.23 -33.03 14.29
N PRO A 11 6.12 -32.09 13.94
CA PRO A 11 6.69 -31.20 14.94
C PRO A 11 5.57 -30.31 15.50
N ASP A 12 5.43 -30.26 16.83
CA ASP A 12 4.60 -29.26 17.47
C ASP A 12 5.10 -27.86 17.05
N LEU A 13 4.16 -27.01 16.65
CA LEU A 13 4.43 -25.60 16.38
C LEU A 13 5.05 -24.97 17.64
N PRO A 14 6.13 -24.17 17.51
CA PRO A 14 6.77 -23.56 18.65
C PRO A 14 5.76 -22.73 19.45
N SER A 15 5.77 -22.88 20.77
CA SER A 15 4.91 -22.10 21.65
C SER A 15 5.25 -20.60 21.51
N LYS A 16 4.30 -19.72 21.85
CA LYS A 16 4.53 -18.26 21.86
C LYS A 16 5.80 -17.88 22.64
N SER A 17 6.13 -18.63 23.72
CA SER A 17 7.35 -18.43 24.50
C SER A 17 8.65 -18.87 23.82
N ASP A 18 8.60 -19.81 22.86
CA ASP A 18 9.77 -20.28 22.11
C ASP A 18 10.07 -19.39 20.89
N ILE A 19 9.04 -18.70 20.38
CA ILE A 19 9.19 -17.66 19.35
C ILE A 19 9.80 -16.39 19.95
N ASP A 20 9.42 -16.03 21.18
CA ASP A 20 9.95 -14.85 21.86
C ASP A 20 11.44 -14.99 22.23
N LYS A 21 11.97 -16.21 22.41
CA LYS A 21 13.41 -16.46 22.65
C LYS A 21 14.33 -16.11 21.47
N HIS A 22 13.78 -15.96 20.27
CA HIS A 22 14.55 -15.64 19.05
C HIS A 22 14.28 -14.22 18.53
N ARG A 23 13.61 -13.37 19.32
CA ARG A 23 13.34 -11.95 19.06
C ARG A 23 14.30 -11.03 19.82
N ASP A 24 15.59 -11.36 19.83
CA ASP A 24 16.61 -10.45 20.39
C ASP A 24 17.01 -9.41 19.33
N PHE A 25 16.13 -8.42 19.17
CA PHE A 25 16.36 -7.29 18.27
C PHE A 25 17.50 -6.39 18.74
N ASP A 26 17.82 -6.40 20.04
CA ASP A 26 18.95 -5.67 20.61
C ASP A 26 20.29 -6.30 20.21
N ALA A 27 20.39 -7.63 20.14
CA ALA A 27 21.57 -8.32 19.61
C ALA A 27 21.79 -8.04 18.11
N LEU A 28 20.71 -7.94 17.34
CA LEU A 28 20.75 -7.64 15.90
C LEU A 28 21.14 -6.18 15.63
N LEU A 29 20.62 -5.25 16.44
CA LEU A 29 21.01 -3.84 16.45
C LEU A 29 22.47 -3.66 16.88
N GLY A 30 22.93 -4.45 17.86
CA GLY A 30 24.33 -4.50 18.29
C GLY A 30 25.29 -4.97 17.20
N GLN A 31 24.90 -5.97 16.40
CA GLN A 31 25.71 -6.44 15.26
C GLN A 31 25.76 -5.39 14.13
N TYR A 32 24.67 -4.68 13.87
CA TYR A 32 24.63 -3.59 12.89
C TYR A 32 25.58 -2.43 13.27
N HIS A 33 25.54 -1.99 14.53
CA HIS A 33 26.45 -0.95 15.03
C HIS A 33 27.92 -1.40 15.10
N ALA A 34 28.18 -2.70 15.27
CA ALA A 34 29.53 -3.25 15.21
C ALA A 34 30.08 -3.28 13.76
N ALA A 35 29.23 -3.53 12.77
CA ALA A 35 29.59 -3.53 11.35
C ALA A 35 29.90 -2.11 10.82
N GLU A 36 29.16 -1.08 11.23
CA GLU A 36 29.46 0.32 10.88
C GLU A 36 30.80 0.81 11.44
N ARG A 37 31.18 0.36 12.65
CA ARG A 37 32.46 0.73 13.27
C ARG A 37 33.68 0.10 12.57
N ALA A 38 33.51 -1.03 11.90
CA ALA A 38 34.60 -1.73 11.20
C ALA A 38 34.97 -1.09 9.84
N GLN A 39 34.08 -0.31 9.22
CA GLN A 39 34.31 0.28 7.89
C GLN A 39 35.09 1.61 7.88
N ARG A 40 35.46 2.18 9.04
CA ARG A 40 36.12 3.50 9.12
C ARG A 40 37.65 3.49 9.28
N THR A 41 38.35 2.41 8.90
CA THR A 41 39.82 2.42 8.87
C THR A 41 40.40 1.82 7.60
N ALA A 42 40.39 2.60 6.52
CA ALA A 42 41.29 2.38 5.38
C ALA A 42 42.09 3.67 5.11
N LYS A 43 43.39 3.60 5.39
CA LYS A 43 44.37 4.69 5.21
C LYS A 43 44.65 4.90 3.72
N VAL A 44 44.23 6.04 3.16
CA VAL A 44 44.63 6.45 1.81
C VAL A 44 45.98 7.18 1.86
N ARG A 45 46.97 6.64 1.15
CA ARG A 45 48.29 7.27 0.93
C ARG A 45 48.18 8.41 -0.09
N LYS A 46 48.86 9.52 0.23
CA LYS A 46 48.97 10.76 -0.56
C LYS A 46 49.58 10.54 -1.94
N LEU A 47 49.03 11.22 -2.95
CA LEU A 47 49.79 11.71 -4.11
C LEU A 47 49.63 13.23 -4.15
N VAL A 48 50.75 13.96 -4.16
CA VAL A 48 50.83 15.44 -4.15
C VAL A 48 51.59 15.91 -5.38
N ILE A 49 51.00 16.79 -6.19
CA ILE A 49 51.67 17.82 -7.02
C ILE A 49 50.68 19.01 -7.07
N ARG A 50 50.80 20.05 -6.23
CA ARG A 50 51.57 21.31 -6.35
C ARG A 50 51.26 22.17 -7.58
N SER A 51 50.46 23.22 -7.39
CA SER A 51 50.77 24.57 -7.90
C SER A 51 50.08 25.69 -7.08
N LEU A 52 50.91 26.65 -6.68
CA LEU A 52 50.71 28.07 -6.32
C LEU A 52 49.31 28.53 -5.89
N SER A 53 49.10 29.14 -4.72
CA SER A 53 49.82 30.33 -4.25
C SER A 53 49.47 30.64 -2.80
N ALA A 54 50.51 30.80 -1.99
CA ALA A 54 50.44 31.23 -0.60
C ALA A 54 50.24 32.75 -0.54
N ALA A 55 49.02 33.21 -0.20
CA ALA A 55 48.77 34.57 0.30
C ALA A 55 47.41 34.77 1.01
N ALA A 56 46.44 33.85 0.91
CA ALA A 56 45.10 34.03 1.52
C ALA A 56 44.91 33.39 2.91
N ALA A 57 45.78 32.45 3.31
CA ALA A 57 45.51 31.60 4.48
C ALA A 57 45.80 32.26 5.84
N VAL A 58 46.64 33.30 5.91
CA VAL A 58 46.96 33.95 7.20
C VAL A 58 45.91 34.99 7.60
N ALA A 59 45.22 35.62 6.64
CA ALA A 59 44.09 36.52 6.91
C ALA A 59 42.83 35.74 7.36
N LEU A 60 42.58 34.55 6.78
CA LEU A 60 41.43 33.71 7.14
C LEU A 60 41.59 33.04 8.51
N LEU A 61 42.81 32.73 8.95
CA LEU A 61 43.07 32.20 10.29
C LEU A 61 42.89 33.25 11.39
N ALA A 62 43.21 34.52 11.14
CA ALA A 62 42.97 35.60 12.10
C ALA A 62 41.48 35.99 12.22
N ILE A 63 40.70 35.87 11.14
CA ILE A 63 39.24 36.07 11.14
C ILE A 63 38.52 34.87 11.78
N GLY A 64 39.00 33.64 11.53
CA GLY A 64 38.44 32.41 12.08
C GLY A 64 38.54 32.31 13.61
N VAL A 65 39.64 32.78 14.22
CA VAL A 65 39.78 32.73 15.69
C VAL A 65 38.92 33.80 16.38
N ARG A 66 38.59 34.93 15.72
CA ARG A 66 37.62 35.90 16.30
C ARG A 66 36.16 35.45 16.20
N ALA A 67 35.80 34.67 15.17
CA ALA A 67 34.44 34.16 14.99
C ALA A 67 34.10 33.00 15.94
N VAL A 68 35.09 32.19 16.34
CA VAL A 68 34.84 31.03 17.23
C VAL A 68 34.67 31.43 18.71
N PHE A 69 35.15 32.61 19.14
CA PHE A 69 35.08 33.02 20.55
C PHE A 69 34.02 34.09 20.88
N PHE A 70 33.29 34.65 19.89
CA PHE A 70 32.25 35.67 20.12
C PHE A 70 30.88 35.38 19.48
N SER A 71 30.64 34.14 19.07
CA SER A 71 29.33 33.74 18.52
C SER A 71 28.55 33.01 19.59
N GLY A 72 27.68 33.71 20.30
CA GLY A 72 26.53 33.09 20.96
C GLY A 72 25.59 32.56 19.89
N GLU A 73 25.95 31.45 19.25
CA GLU A 73 25.14 30.82 18.21
C GLU A 73 23.97 30.08 18.87
N THR A 74 22.84 30.76 18.92
CA THR A 74 21.53 30.09 18.97
C THR A 74 21.44 29.13 17.78
N ALA A 75 21.07 27.88 18.04
CA ALA A 75 20.84 26.88 16.99
C ALA A 75 19.91 27.46 15.89
N PRO A 76 20.12 27.10 14.60
CA PRO A 76 19.24 27.57 13.55
C PRO A 76 17.78 27.21 13.87
N PRO A 77 16.81 28.07 13.53
CA PRO A 77 15.40 27.78 13.78
C PRO A 77 14.99 26.49 13.06
N ILE A 78 14.38 25.57 13.81
CA ILE A 78 13.84 24.31 13.28
C ILE A 78 12.69 24.66 12.31
N SER A 79 12.71 24.10 11.10
CA SER A 79 11.62 24.28 10.13
C SER A 79 10.38 23.48 10.52
N ASN A 80 9.18 23.91 10.07
CA ASN A 80 7.94 23.14 10.23
C ASN A 80 8.11 21.67 9.80
N THR A 81 8.74 21.46 8.64
CA THR A 81 8.98 20.13 8.07
C THR A 81 9.85 19.25 8.95
N ALA A 82 10.93 19.80 9.51
CA ALA A 82 11.83 19.05 10.38
C ALA A 82 11.16 18.67 11.70
N PHE A 83 10.42 19.62 12.32
CA PHE A 83 9.70 19.36 13.56
C PHE A 83 8.61 18.30 13.42
N LEU A 84 7.80 18.38 12.36
CA LEU A 84 6.70 17.42 12.14
C LEU A 84 7.20 16.02 11.76
N ALA A 85 8.37 15.91 11.11
CA ALA A 85 8.98 14.63 10.78
C ALA A 85 9.47 13.84 12.01
N GLU A 86 9.67 14.51 13.16
CA GLU A 86 10.04 13.86 14.43
C GLU A 86 8.82 13.32 15.20
N GLN A 87 7.60 13.65 14.78
CA GLN A 87 6.36 13.22 15.42
C GLN A 87 5.79 11.94 14.78
N PRO A 88 4.92 11.19 15.48
CA PRO A 88 4.15 10.12 14.84
C PRO A 88 3.37 10.66 13.63
N PHE A 89 3.34 9.88 12.55
CA PHE A 89 2.69 10.33 11.31
C PHE A 89 1.18 10.49 11.46
N ILE A 90 0.54 9.54 12.15
CA ILE A 90 -0.84 9.67 12.65
C ILE A 90 -0.72 9.91 14.15
N ASP A 91 -1.11 11.09 14.60
CA ASP A 91 -0.88 11.54 15.97
C ASP A 91 -2.16 12.13 16.56
N GLN A 92 -2.88 11.29 17.31
CA GLN A 92 -4.13 11.67 17.98
C GLN A 92 -3.83 12.66 19.12
N PRO A 93 -4.26 13.93 19.01
CA PRO A 93 -3.76 14.99 19.89
C PRO A 93 -4.29 14.92 21.31
N ILE A 94 -5.48 14.35 21.48
CA ILE A 94 -6.14 14.14 22.77
C ILE A 94 -6.64 12.69 22.78
N GLU A 95 -5.94 11.79 23.46
CA GLU A 95 -6.29 10.36 23.49
C GLU A 95 -7.69 10.10 24.06
N SER A 96 -8.12 10.91 25.04
CA SER A 96 -9.45 10.80 25.65
C SER A 96 -10.59 11.21 24.70
N LEU A 97 -10.27 11.99 23.68
CA LEU A 97 -11.25 12.48 22.72
C LEU A 97 -11.41 11.42 21.64
N ALA A 98 -12.48 10.64 21.73
CA ALA A 98 -12.74 9.56 20.78
C ALA A 98 -12.85 10.12 19.35
N ALA A 99 -11.99 9.61 18.46
CA ALA A 99 -12.18 9.77 17.02
C ALA A 99 -13.55 9.17 16.60
N PRO A 100 -14.06 9.51 15.39
CA PRO A 100 -15.34 8.97 14.93
C PRO A 100 -15.43 7.46 15.10
N ALA A 101 -16.54 7.01 15.71
CA ALA A 101 -16.73 5.63 16.10
C ALA A 101 -16.87 4.72 14.87
N PHE A 102 -16.30 3.52 14.95
CA PHE A 102 -16.52 2.49 13.95
C PHE A 102 -17.91 1.89 14.13
N ALA A 103 -18.67 1.85 13.03
CA ALA A 103 -19.74 0.89 12.86
C ALA A 103 -19.14 -0.44 12.40
N ASN A 104 -19.72 -1.56 12.83
CA ASN A 104 -19.32 -2.88 12.36
C ASN A 104 -20.50 -3.65 11.77
N PHE A 105 -20.20 -4.48 10.79
CA PHE A 105 -21.17 -5.38 10.17
C PHE A 105 -20.50 -6.69 9.80
N ARG A 106 -21.30 -7.74 9.76
CA ARG A 106 -20.82 -9.09 9.48
C ARG A 106 -21.05 -9.44 8.00
N VAL A 107 -20.01 -9.94 7.35
CA VAL A 107 -19.99 -10.30 5.94
C VAL A 107 -19.82 -11.79 5.78
N ASN A 108 -20.79 -12.42 5.12
CA ASN A 108 -20.65 -13.79 4.64
C ASN A 108 -19.75 -13.80 3.41
N THR A 109 -18.53 -14.33 3.53
CA THR A 109 -17.51 -14.22 2.47
C THR A 109 -17.89 -14.95 1.19
N ALA A 110 -18.78 -15.95 1.25
CA ALA A 110 -19.24 -16.68 0.06
C ALA A 110 -20.21 -15.85 -0.81
N LYS A 111 -20.93 -14.88 -0.21
CA LYS A 111 -21.95 -14.08 -0.91
C LYS A 111 -21.54 -12.62 -1.10
N GLY A 112 -20.76 -12.07 -0.17
CA GLY A 112 -20.60 -10.62 -0.06
C GLY A 112 -21.88 -9.96 0.45
N GLY A 113 -22.06 -8.68 0.15
CA GLY A 113 -23.26 -7.95 0.56
C GLY A 113 -23.25 -6.46 0.21
N VAL A 114 -24.41 -5.85 0.45
CA VAL A 114 -24.62 -4.40 0.36
C VAL A 114 -24.95 -3.91 1.77
N TYR A 115 -24.23 -2.89 2.23
CA TYR A 115 -24.34 -2.35 3.58
C TYR A 115 -24.58 -0.86 3.51
N GLU A 116 -25.73 -0.43 4.02
CA GLU A 116 -26.19 0.97 4.00
C GLU A 116 -26.05 1.60 5.39
N TYR A 117 -25.67 2.87 5.42
CA TYR A 117 -25.42 3.63 6.64
C TYR A 117 -26.47 4.73 6.85
N PRO A 118 -26.72 5.15 8.11
CA PRO A 118 -27.63 6.25 8.39
C PRO A 118 -27.27 7.58 7.71
N SER A 119 -25.99 7.77 7.38
CA SER A 119 -25.48 8.89 6.58
C SER A 119 -26.02 8.91 5.14
N GLY A 120 -26.51 7.77 4.65
CA GLY A 120 -26.83 7.54 3.24
C GLY A 120 -25.67 6.92 2.45
N SER A 121 -24.52 6.68 3.09
CA SER A 121 -23.40 5.96 2.48
C SER A 121 -23.73 4.48 2.28
N LYS A 122 -23.03 3.85 1.35
CA LYS A 122 -23.19 2.44 0.99
C LYS A 122 -21.87 1.78 0.65
N LEU A 123 -21.69 0.56 1.15
CA LEU A 123 -20.55 -0.30 0.86
C LEU A 123 -21.06 -1.56 0.15
N VAL A 124 -20.44 -1.90 -0.98
CA VAL A 124 -20.71 -3.16 -1.70
C VAL A 124 -19.48 -4.04 -1.63
N VAL A 125 -19.57 -5.09 -0.81
CA VAL A 125 -18.49 -6.07 -0.62
C VAL A 125 -18.75 -7.26 -1.55
N PRO A 126 -17.84 -7.60 -2.48
CA PRO A 126 -18.05 -8.73 -3.38
C PRO A 126 -17.87 -10.08 -2.67
N ALA A 127 -18.34 -11.16 -3.29
CA ALA A 127 -18.02 -12.52 -2.85
C ALA A 127 -16.50 -12.79 -2.94
N ALA A 128 -16.00 -13.59 -2.01
CA ALA A 128 -14.59 -13.93 -1.83
C ALA A 128 -13.70 -12.68 -1.74
N ALA A 129 -14.16 -11.64 -1.03
CA ALA A 129 -13.44 -10.37 -0.90
C ALA A 129 -12.19 -10.44 -0.02
N PHE A 130 -12.14 -11.38 0.94
CA PHE A 130 -11.11 -11.37 1.99
C PHE A 130 -10.13 -12.53 1.86
N ALA A 131 -8.88 -12.26 2.23
CA ALA A 131 -7.79 -13.22 2.31
C ALA A 131 -6.99 -13.02 3.60
N ASN A 132 -6.28 -14.06 4.02
CA ASN A 132 -5.32 -13.98 5.11
C ASN A 132 -3.99 -13.38 4.63
N ASP A 133 -3.04 -13.21 5.56
CA ASP A 133 -1.71 -12.65 5.25
C ASP A 133 -0.88 -13.48 4.25
N TYR A 134 -1.27 -14.74 4.00
CA TYR A 134 -0.67 -15.62 2.98
C TYR A 134 -1.37 -15.54 1.62
N GLY A 135 -2.36 -14.65 1.46
CA GLY A 135 -3.14 -14.48 0.25
C GLY A 135 -4.18 -15.58 0.00
N GLN A 136 -4.43 -16.45 0.97
CA GLN A 136 -5.44 -17.50 0.85
C GLN A 136 -6.82 -16.95 1.17
N LEU A 137 -7.80 -17.26 0.33
CA LEU A 137 -9.18 -16.81 0.52
C LEU A 137 -9.76 -17.30 1.84
N ILE A 138 -10.45 -16.40 2.53
CA ILE A 138 -11.08 -16.67 3.81
C ILE A 138 -12.55 -17.05 3.59
N GLY A 139 -12.94 -18.20 4.15
CA GLY A 139 -14.32 -18.66 4.21
C GLY A 139 -15.04 -18.19 5.49
N GLY A 140 -16.37 -18.26 5.50
CA GLY A 140 -17.18 -18.01 6.68
C GLY A 140 -17.62 -16.55 6.83
N GLU A 141 -17.62 -16.05 8.06
CA GLU A 141 -18.04 -14.70 8.40
C GLU A 141 -16.82 -13.83 8.74
N VAL A 142 -16.86 -12.57 8.30
CA VAL A 142 -15.83 -11.55 8.56
C VAL A 142 -16.52 -10.30 9.11
N ASP A 143 -16.01 -9.75 10.21
CA ASP A 143 -16.47 -8.49 10.76
C ASP A 143 -15.73 -7.34 10.08
N VAL A 144 -16.46 -6.48 9.39
CA VAL A 144 -15.92 -5.29 8.73
C VAL A 144 -16.29 -4.07 9.56
N PHE A 145 -15.28 -3.26 9.85
CA PHE A 145 -15.38 -2.04 10.62
C PHE A 145 -15.20 -0.85 9.68
N TYR A 146 -16.10 0.11 9.79
CA TYR A 146 -16.16 1.28 8.94
C TYR A 146 -16.45 2.53 9.77
N ARG A 147 -15.71 3.61 9.50
CA ARG A 147 -16.02 4.95 10.01
C ARG A 147 -15.90 6.00 8.92
N GLU A 148 -16.66 7.07 9.07
CA GLU A 148 -16.64 8.24 8.21
C GLU A 148 -16.06 9.43 8.97
N MET A 149 -15.32 10.28 8.27
CA MET A 149 -14.72 11.51 8.77
C MET A 149 -15.02 12.61 7.75
N HIS A 150 -15.77 13.62 8.17
CA HIS A 150 -16.37 14.59 7.25
C HIS A 150 -15.77 15.98 7.39
N ASP A 151 -15.14 16.31 8.51
CA ASP A 151 -14.70 17.66 8.80
C ASP A 151 -13.31 17.75 9.47
N TYR A 152 -12.79 18.96 9.59
CA TYR A 152 -11.47 19.20 10.19
C TYR A 152 -11.39 18.82 11.68
N VAL A 153 -12.52 18.70 12.40
CA VAL A 153 -12.53 18.20 13.78
C VAL A 153 -12.37 16.69 13.78
N ASP A 154 -12.98 15.97 12.83
CA ASP A 154 -12.70 14.55 12.63
C ASP A 154 -11.23 14.28 12.27
N PHE A 155 -10.64 15.11 11.39
CA PHE A 155 -9.22 14.98 11.03
C PHE A 155 -8.30 15.29 12.22
N PHE A 156 -8.64 16.31 13.00
CA PHE A 156 -7.94 16.64 14.24
C PHE A 156 -7.99 15.49 15.25
N THR A 157 -9.19 15.00 15.56
CA THR A 157 -9.40 13.94 16.58
C THR A 157 -8.90 12.58 16.15
N SER A 158 -8.84 12.28 14.84
CA SER A 158 -8.19 11.07 14.31
C SER A 158 -6.68 11.20 14.19
N GLY A 159 -6.12 12.41 14.26
CA GLY A 159 -4.70 12.66 14.09
C GLY A 159 -4.19 12.48 12.65
N ILE A 160 -5.09 12.38 11.67
CA ILE A 160 -4.73 12.10 10.28
C ILE A 160 -4.15 13.37 9.63
N PRO A 161 -2.91 13.33 9.11
CA PRO A 161 -2.29 14.48 8.46
C PRO A 161 -2.91 14.70 7.09
N MET A 162 -2.98 15.95 6.65
CA MET A 162 -3.60 16.34 5.36
C MET A 162 -2.58 16.92 4.35
N ARG A 163 -1.29 16.89 4.69
CA ARG A 163 -0.19 17.30 3.80
C ARG A 163 0.02 16.27 2.69
N TYR A 164 0.16 16.71 1.45
CA TYR A 164 0.38 15.84 0.29
C TYR A 164 1.54 16.38 -0.56
N ASP A 165 2.36 15.47 -1.09
CA ASP A 165 3.42 15.79 -2.04
C ASP A 165 3.14 15.06 -3.34
N SER A 166 3.25 15.79 -4.46
CA SER A 166 3.15 15.22 -5.80
C SER A 166 4.37 15.67 -6.60
N ALA A 167 5.28 14.73 -6.88
CA ALA A 167 6.52 14.97 -7.61
C ALA A 167 7.40 16.11 -7.05
N GLY A 168 7.47 16.24 -5.72
CA GLY A 168 8.26 17.28 -5.03
C GLY A 168 7.55 18.63 -4.90
N ASN A 169 6.28 18.73 -5.35
CA ASN A 169 5.44 19.88 -5.10
C ASN A 169 4.57 19.65 -3.86
N ALA A 170 4.68 20.57 -2.90
CA ALA A 170 3.92 20.53 -1.66
C ALA A 170 2.49 21.07 -1.86
N TYR A 171 1.51 20.24 -1.53
CA TYR A 171 0.09 20.55 -1.52
C TYR A 171 -0.51 20.24 -0.15
N GLN A 172 -1.72 20.74 0.05
CA GLN A 172 -2.60 20.35 1.14
C GLN A 172 -3.82 19.66 0.53
N LEU A 173 -4.29 18.56 1.12
CA LEU A 173 -5.55 17.95 0.72
C LEU A 173 -6.72 18.69 1.35
N GLU A 174 -7.69 19.08 0.53
CA GLU A 174 -9.02 19.51 0.97
C GLU A 174 -10.01 18.37 0.69
N SER A 175 -10.66 17.87 1.75
CA SER A 175 -11.49 16.66 1.70
C SER A 175 -12.95 16.94 1.33
N SER A 176 -13.54 16.10 0.49
CA SER A 176 -14.99 15.94 0.35
C SER A 176 -15.54 14.77 1.15
N GLY A 177 -14.75 14.16 2.03
CA GLY A 177 -15.13 13.01 2.85
C GLY A 177 -14.03 11.96 2.88
N MET A 178 -13.76 11.44 4.06
CA MET A 178 -12.76 10.42 4.33
C MET A 178 -13.43 9.23 5.02
N ILE A 179 -12.93 8.03 4.75
CA ILE A 179 -13.36 6.81 5.41
C ILE A 179 -12.15 6.06 5.94
N GLU A 180 -12.41 5.20 6.91
CA GLU A 180 -11.48 4.15 7.28
C GLU A 180 -12.21 2.82 7.34
N LEU A 181 -11.61 1.80 6.74
CA LEU A 181 -12.13 0.44 6.75
C LEU A 181 -11.05 -0.55 7.19
N TYR A 182 -11.44 -1.48 8.04
CA TYR A 182 -10.66 -2.68 8.32
C TYR A 182 -11.58 -3.87 8.51
N ALA A 183 -11.02 -5.07 8.49
CA ALA A 183 -11.78 -6.29 8.65
C ALA A 183 -11.05 -7.26 9.57
N GLU A 184 -11.82 -8.03 10.32
CA GLU A 184 -11.33 -9.04 11.24
C GLU A 184 -12.12 -10.34 11.09
N GLN A 185 -11.43 -11.47 11.24
CA GLN A 185 -12.03 -12.77 11.48
C GLN A 185 -11.46 -13.34 12.76
N ASP A 186 -12.32 -13.75 13.69
CA ASP A 186 -11.92 -14.29 14.99
C ASP A 186 -10.92 -13.39 15.76
N GLY A 187 -11.07 -12.07 15.61
CA GLY A 187 -10.20 -11.06 16.22
C GLY A 187 -8.84 -10.87 15.54
N GLN A 188 -8.60 -11.51 14.40
CA GLN A 188 -7.38 -11.32 13.60
C GLN A 188 -7.68 -10.45 12.38
N ARG A 189 -6.78 -9.51 12.07
CA ARG A 189 -6.88 -8.66 10.87
C ARG A 189 -6.80 -9.52 9.63
N VAL A 190 -7.66 -9.22 8.67
CA VAL A 190 -7.65 -9.83 7.33
C VAL A 190 -7.39 -8.75 6.29
N GLN A 191 -7.09 -9.16 5.06
CA GLN A 191 -6.82 -8.26 3.95
C GLN A 191 -7.85 -8.47 2.84
N LEU A 192 -7.89 -7.56 1.86
CA LEU A 192 -8.62 -7.82 0.62
C LEU A 192 -7.85 -8.82 -0.23
N ALA A 193 -8.57 -9.77 -0.82
CA ALA A 193 -8.01 -10.71 -1.77
C ALA A 193 -7.57 -10.00 -3.05
N VAL A 194 -6.53 -10.51 -3.70
CA VAL A 194 -5.94 -9.90 -4.89
C VAL A 194 -7.00 -9.68 -5.98
N GLY A 195 -7.06 -8.46 -6.50
CA GLY A 195 -7.99 -8.06 -7.55
C GLY A 195 -9.43 -7.79 -7.09
N LYS A 196 -9.75 -7.99 -5.81
CA LYS A 196 -11.06 -7.63 -5.24
C LYS A 196 -11.08 -6.16 -4.85
N LYS A 197 -12.25 -5.54 -5.01
CA LYS A 197 -12.50 -4.15 -4.63
C LYS A 197 -13.85 -4.05 -3.94
N ILE A 198 -13.95 -3.16 -2.95
CA ILE A 198 -15.22 -2.77 -2.33
C ILE A 198 -15.69 -1.50 -3.02
N ASP A 199 -16.90 -1.50 -3.58
CA ASP A 199 -17.48 -0.28 -4.11
C ASP A 199 -17.99 0.59 -2.95
N ILE A 200 -17.54 1.85 -2.93
CA ILE A 200 -17.88 2.83 -1.90
C ILE A 200 -18.76 3.92 -2.52
N GLU A 201 -19.90 4.17 -1.89
CA GLU A 201 -20.70 5.38 -2.05
C GLU A 201 -20.66 6.14 -0.72
N LEU A 202 -19.98 7.28 -0.67
CA LEU A 202 -19.83 8.08 0.54
C LEU A 202 -20.68 9.34 0.45
N ALA A 203 -21.75 9.40 1.23
CA ALA A 203 -22.58 10.59 1.38
C ALA A 203 -21.87 11.60 2.29
N SER A 204 -21.76 12.85 1.86
CA SER A 204 -21.01 13.90 2.58
C SER A 204 -21.51 15.29 2.19
N GLU A 205 -20.95 16.32 2.82
CA GLU A 205 -21.24 17.72 2.51
C GLU A 205 -19.97 18.48 2.14
N ILE A 206 -20.03 19.29 1.08
CA ILE A 206 -18.95 20.19 0.68
C ILE A 206 -19.42 21.63 0.59
N LEU A 207 -18.51 22.58 0.75
CA LEU A 207 -18.75 23.99 0.48
C LEU A 207 -18.50 24.26 -1.00
N ILE A 208 -19.50 24.79 -1.69
CA ILE A 208 -19.41 25.13 -3.13
C ILE A 208 -19.78 26.59 -3.30
N ARG A 209 -19.09 27.29 -4.18
CA ARG A 209 -19.50 28.65 -4.56
C ARG A 209 -20.84 28.61 -5.28
N ALA A 210 -21.74 29.54 -4.97
CA ALA A 210 -23.09 29.56 -5.53
C ALA A 210 -23.11 29.62 -7.07
N ASP A 211 -22.11 30.26 -7.69
CA ASP A 211 -21.94 30.33 -9.14
C ASP A 211 -21.33 29.06 -9.77
N GLN A 212 -20.86 28.11 -8.95
CA GLN A 212 -20.28 26.82 -9.35
C GLN A 212 -21.18 25.61 -9.05
N LEU A 213 -22.44 25.81 -8.67
CA LEU A 213 -23.38 24.71 -8.42
C LEU A 213 -23.60 23.79 -9.64
N ASN A 214 -23.41 24.31 -10.86
CA ASN A 214 -23.51 23.53 -12.10
C ASN A 214 -22.17 22.91 -12.52
N ALA A 215 -21.09 23.21 -11.80
CA ALA A 215 -19.73 22.76 -12.07
C ALA A 215 -18.98 22.57 -10.74
N PRO A 216 -19.35 21.54 -9.95
CA PRO A 216 -18.75 21.33 -8.64
C PRO A 216 -17.25 21.09 -8.75
N PRO A 217 -16.49 21.34 -7.68
CA PRO A 217 -15.08 21.08 -7.65
C PRO A 217 -14.74 19.63 -7.98
N ARG A 218 -13.58 19.44 -8.62
CA ARG A 218 -13.03 18.13 -8.92
C ARG A 218 -12.35 17.57 -7.66
N TYR A 219 -12.58 16.29 -7.41
CA TYR A 219 -11.93 15.54 -6.34
C TYR A 219 -11.30 14.27 -6.94
N ASN A 220 -10.23 13.83 -6.30
CA ASN A 220 -9.52 12.58 -6.52
C ASN A 220 -9.71 11.68 -5.30
N VAL A 221 -9.24 10.45 -5.40
CA VAL A 221 -9.28 9.44 -4.36
C VAL A 221 -7.84 9.17 -3.94
N TYR A 222 -7.55 9.33 -2.66
CA TYR A 222 -6.24 9.08 -2.07
C TYR A 222 -6.34 7.98 -1.01
N PHE A 223 -5.28 7.20 -0.88
CA PHE A 223 -5.09 6.21 0.18
C PHE A 223 -3.92 6.65 1.07
N LEU A 224 -4.08 6.55 2.38
CA LEU A 224 -3.00 6.88 3.32
C LEU A 224 -2.05 5.69 3.46
N ASP A 225 -0.86 5.80 2.89
CA ASP A 225 0.18 4.79 2.99
C ASP A 225 1.05 5.08 4.22
N THR A 226 0.82 4.32 5.29
CA THR A 226 1.52 4.47 6.57
C THR A 226 2.90 3.80 6.59
N LEU A 227 3.28 3.06 5.54
CA LEU A 227 4.64 2.50 5.43
C LEU A 227 5.63 3.58 4.98
N ILE A 228 5.19 4.47 4.11
CA ILE A 228 6.00 5.60 3.59
C ILE A 228 5.56 6.95 4.15
N ASN A 229 4.55 6.98 5.02
CA ASN A 229 4.00 8.18 5.65
C ASN A 229 3.54 9.24 4.62
N GLN A 230 2.77 8.82 3.62
CA GLN A 230 2.29 9.70 2.54
C GLN A 230 0.89 9.33 2.05
N TRP A 231 0.15 10.34 1.58
CA TRP A 231 -1.04 10.11 0.76
C TRP A 231 -0.65 9.67 -0.65
N ARG A 232 -1.27 8.60 -1.15
CA ARG A 232 -1.08 8.09 -2.50
C ARG A 232 -2.34 8.24 -3.31
N TYR A 233 -2.26 8.97 -4.42
CA TYR A 233 -3.34 9.01 -5.41
C TYR A 233 -3.70 7.60 -5.90
N GLN A 234 -5.00 7.30 -5.93
CA GLN A 234 -5.54 6.02 -6.36
C GLN A 234 -6.39 6.14 -7.63
N ASP A 235 -7.32 7.10 -7.66
CA ASP A 235 -8.27 7.23 -8.77
C ASP A 235 -8.88 8.64 -8.80
N VAL A 236 -9.68 8.91 -9.84
CA VAL A 236 -10.55 10.09 -9.92
C VAL A 236 -11.85 9.81 -9.18
N ASN A 237 -12.29 10.72 -8.31
CA ASN A 237 -13.57 10.56 -7.63
C ASN A 237 -14.75 10.84 -8.58
N GLN A 238 -15.71 9.93 -8.59
CA GLN A 238 -16.98 10.10 -9.29
C GLN A 238 -17.98 10.85 -8.39
N LEU A 239 -17.67 12.11 -8.10
CA LEU A 239 -18.51 12.99 -7.29
C LEU A 239 -19.82 13.33 -8.00
N GLN A 240 -20.91 13.30 -7.25
CA GLN A 240 -22.24 13.65 -7.73
C GLN A 240 -22.96 14.57 -6.73
N LEU A 241 -23.50 15.70 -7.22
CA LEU A 241 -24.32 16.60 -6.43
C LEU A 241 -25.70 15.99 -6.16
N MET A 242 -26.15 16.09 -4.90
CA MET A 242 -27.48 15.67 -4.46
C MET A 242 -28.35 16.91 -4.20
N ALA A 243 -29.09 17.38 -5.21
CA ALA A 243 -29.99 18.54 -5.08
C ALA A 243 -31.41 18.05 -4.72
N ASN A 244 -31.96 18.40 -3.55
CA ASN A 244 -33.34 18.07 -3.15
C ASN A 244 -33.83 16.65 -3.58
N GLY A 245 -32.97 15.64 -3.46
CA GLY A 245 -33.29 14.24 -3.81
C GLY A 245 -33.22 13.88 -5.31
N GLN A 246 -32.72 14.75 -6.19
CA GLN A 246 -32.46 14.43 -7.60
C GLN A 246 -31.00 14.70 -8.01
N THR A 247 -30.46 13.72 -8.71
CA THR A 247 -29.10 13.68 -9.23
C THR A 247 -28.91 14.62 -10.41
N MET A 248 -27.94 15.54 -10.33
CA MET A 248 -27.45 16.29 -11.49
C MET A 248 -26.45 15.41 -12.26
N THR A 249 -26.72 15.10 -13.54
CA THR A 249 -25.96 14.10 -14.32
C THR A 249 -24.86 14.66 -15.22
N ASN A 250 -24.67 15.97 -15.29
CA ASN A 250 -23.71 16.58 -16.23
C ASN A 250 -22.46 17.07 -15.47
N ASP A 251 -21.43 16.22 -15.38
CA ASP A 251 -20.08 16.61 -14.92
C ASP A 251 -19.37 17.41 -16.04
N PRO A 252 -19.14 18.72 -15.90
CA PRO A 252 -18.51 19.54 -16.95
C PRO A 252 -17.04 19.20 -17.19
N TYR A 253 -16.45 18.36 -16.34
CA TYR A 253 -15.04 17.99 -16.36
C TYR A 253 -14.79 16.52 -16.71
N GLN A 254 -15.84 15.84 -17.19
CA GLN A 254 -15.77 14.43 -17.58
C GLN A 254 -14.65 14.18 -18.61
N LYS A 255 -14.36 15.14 -19.49
CA LYS A 255 -13.33 15.00 -20.54
C LYS A 255 -11.92 14.92 -19.94
N GLU A 256 -11.57 15.84 -19.06
CA GLU A 256 -10.27 15.89 -18.38
C GLU A 256 -10.08 14.65 -17.50
N LYS A 257 -11.11 14.25 -16.75
CA LYS A 257 -11.12 13.01 -15.96
C LYS A 257 -10.87 11.77 -16.82
N ASN A 258 -11.59 11.64 -17.93
CA ASN A 258 -11.43 10.52 -18.85
C ASN A 258 -10.03 10.52 -19.48
N THR A 259 -9.43 11.70 -19.69
CA THR A 259 -8.08 11.83 -20.26
C THR A 259 -7.04 11.31 -19.28
N LEU A 260 -7.07 11.76 -18.02
CA LEU A 260 -6.19 11.24 -16.97
C LEU A 260 -6.38 9.74 -16.78
N LEU A 261 -7.63 9.26 -16.66
CA LEU A 261 -7.90 7.84 -16.47
C LEU A 261 -7.36 7.00 -17.64
N SER A 262 -7.52 7.47 -18.88
CA SER A 262 -6.96 6.81 -20.06
C SER A 262 -5.43 6.80 -20.06
N GLU A 263 -4.79 7.88 -19.59
CA GLU A 263 -3.34 7.96 -19.47
C GLU A 263 -2.80 6.99 -18.41
N LEU A 264 -3.44 6.95 -17.24
CA LEU A 264 -3.11 6.01 -16.16
C LEU A 264 -3.27 4.55 -16.60
N GLN A 265 -4.36 4.22 -17.31
CA GLN A 265 -4.56 2.90 -17.90
C GLN A 265 -3.48 2.56 -18.94
N ALA A 266 -3.06 3.53 -19.75
CA ALA A 266 -2.00 3.34 -20.71
C ALA A 266 -0.64 3.08 -20.03
N ILE A 267 -0.33 3.79 -18.94
CA ILE A 267 0.88 3.55 -18.13
C ILE A 267 0.87 2.13 -17.56
N GLU A 268 -0.25 1.71 -16.96
CA GLU A 268 -0.39 0.37 -16.39
C GLU A 268 -0.24 -0.72 -17.46
N ALA A 269 -0.90 -0.57 -18.61
CA ALA A 269 -0.77 -1.50 -19.73
C ALA A 269 0.66 -1.56 -20.29
N ARG A 270 1.39 -0.43 -20.33
CA ARG A 270 2.81 -0.39 -20.70
C ARG A 270 3.67 -1.13 -19.67
N LYS A 271 3.39 -0.96 -18.38
CA LYS A 271 4.07 -1.66 -17.29
C LYS A 271 3.88 -3.17 -17.42
N GLU A 272 2.64 -3.66 -17.52
CA GLU A 272 2.33 -5.08 -17.68
C GLU A 272 2.99 -5.68 -18.92
N LYS A 273 2.95 -4.97 -20.06
CA LYS A 273 3.61 -5.41 -21.29
C LYS A 273 5.13 -5.53 -21.11
N ARG A 274 5.76 -4.57 -20.43
CA ARG A 274 7.19 -4.61 -20.13
C ARG A 274 7.55 -5.74 -19.16
N LEU A 275 6.75 -5.96 -18.12
CA LEU A 275 6.94 -7.06 -17.17
C LEU A 275 6.81 -8.42 -17.86
N SER A 276 5.78 -8.61 -18.69
CA SER A 276 5.60 -9.84 -19.45
C SER A 276 6.74 -10.08 -20.44
N ALA A 277 7.20 -9.04 -21.14
CA ALA A 277 8.37 -9.13 -22.02
C ALA A 277 9.65 -9.47 -21.25
N LEU A 278 9.84 -8.89 -20.06
CA LEU A 278 10.97 -9.18 -19.17
C LEU A 278 10.93 -10.63 -18.68
N GLU A 279 9.79 -11.12 -18.23
CA GLU A 279 9.62 -12.52 -17.80
C GLU A 279 9.90 -13.51 -18.94
N GLY A 280 9.49 -13.17 -20.17
CA GLY A 280 9.73 -13.93 -21.39
C GLY A 280 11.16 -13.83 -21.94
N SER A 281 11.93 -12.82 -21.51
CA SER A 281 13.31 -12.60 -22.00
C SER A 281 14.29 -13.68 -21.53
N ILE A 282 13.98 -14.34 -20.41
CA ILE A 282 14.77 -15.43 -19.83
C ILE A 282 13.88 -16.67 -19.70
N PRO A 283 14.05 -17.68 -20.57
CA PRO A 283 13.28 -18.92 -20.51
C PRO A 283 13.29 -19.53 -19.11
N SER A 284 12.11 -19.87 -18.59
CA SER A 284 12.01 -20.68 -17.37
C SER A 284 12.44 -22.11 -17.69
N LEU A 285 13.31 -22.69 -16.85
CA LEU A 285 13.58 -24.11 -16.93
C LEU A 285 12.37 -24.91 -16.43
N VAL A 286 12.17 -26.10 -16.98
CA VAL A 286 11.20 -27.07 -16.47
C VAL A 286 11.75 -27.64 -15.17
N LYS A 287 10.92 -27.67 -14.12
CA LYS A 287 11.32 -28.28 -12.85
C LYS A 287 11.49 -29.79 -13.07
N PRO A 288 12.65 -30.39 -12.72
CA PRO A 288 12.84 -31.82 -12.93
C PRO A 288 11.84 -32.63 -12.10
N LEU A 289 11.34 -33.71 -12.68
CA LEU A 289 10.36 -34.61 -12.05
C LEU A 289 11.09 -35.58 -11.12
N ARG A 290 10.64 -35.67 -9.86
CA ARG A 290 11.23 -36.59 -8.88
C ARG A 290 10.84 -38.01 -9.26
N PRO A 291 11.79 -38.94 -9.43
CA PRO A 291 11.47 -40.32 -9.73
C PRO A 291 10.78 -40.98 -8.53
N VAL A 292 9.81 -41.83 -8.84
CA VAL A 292 9.04 -42.61 -7.86
C VAL A 292 9.39 -44.08 -8.03
N GLN A 293 9.58 -44.79 -6.92
CA GLN A 293 9.83 -46.23 -6.95
C GLN A 293 8.49 -46.97 -7.05
N ALA A 294 8.42 -47.99 -7.90
CA ALA A 294 7.21 -48.80 -8.03
C ALA A 294 6.86 -49.52 -6.72
N SER A 295 5.60 -49.44 -6.30
CA SER A 295 5.05 -50.33 -5.26
C SER A 295 4.77 -51.70 -5.86
N GLY A 296 5.35 -52.77 -5.30
CA GLY A 296 5.29 -54.13 -5.85
C GLY A 296 3.89 -54.76 -5.88
N ASP A 297 2.92 -54.18 -5.18
CA ASP A 297 1.58 -54.72 -5.03
C ASP A 297 0.53 -54.05 -5.92
N ARG A 298 0.92 -53.05 -6.72
CA ARG A 298 -0.01 -52.25 -7.55
C ARG A 298 0.09 -52.59 -9.03
N PRO A 299 -1.04 -52.62 -9.77
CA PRO A 299 -1.02 -52.83 -11.22
C PRO A 299 -0.22 -51.76 -11.96
N THR A 300 0.49 -52.18 -13.00
CA THR A 300 1.33 -51.32 -13.85
C THR A 300 1.01 -51.52 -15.33
N LEU A 301 1.26 -50.47 -16.11
CA LEU A 301 1.04 -50.37 -17.54
C LEU A 301 2.35 -49.94 -18.23
N GLU A 302 2.59 -50.43 -19.43
CA GLU A 302 3.67 -49.94 -20.29
C GLU A 302 3.05 -49.02 -21.35
N LEU A 303 3.51 -47.77 -21.40
CA LEU A 303 3.03 -46.77 -22.36
C LEU A 303 4.22 -46.14 -23.07
N ASN A 304 4.18 -46.12 -24.40
CA ASN A 304 5.14 -45.43 -25.24
C ASN A 304 4.47 -44.19 -25.86
N PHE A 305 4.99 -42.98 -25.59
CA PHE A 305 4.43 -41.74 -26.11
C PHE A 305 5.29 -41.17 -27.25
N LEU A 306 6.45 -41.78 -27.54
CA LEU A 306 7.41 -41.32 -28.56
C LEU A 306 7.02 -41.74 -29.98
N ASP A 307 6.09 -42.67 -30.15
CA ASP A 307 5.62 -43.15 -31.46
C ASP A 307 4.43 -42.33 -32.01
N GLY A 308 3.94 -41.34 -31.25
CA GLY A 308 2.81 -40.49 -31.63
C GLY A 308 1.44 -41.18 -31.55
N SER A 309 1.36 -42.37 -30.95
CA SER A 309 0.10 -43.13 -30.80
C SER A 309 -0.82 -42.59 -29.71
N VAL A 310 -0.33 -41.69 -28.85
CA VAL A 310 -1.07 -41.12 -27.72
C VAL A 310 -1.35 -39.64 -27.93
N GLN A 311 -2.61 -39.25 -27.77
CA GLN A 311 -3.02 -37.86 -27.78
C GLN A 311 -2.70 -37.24 -26.42
N VAL A 312 -1.93 -36.14 -26.42
CA VAL A 312 -1.61 -35.39 -25.20
C VAL A 312 -2.51 -34.16 -25.15
N GLU A 313 -3.39 -34.09 -24.15
CA GLU A 313 -4.20 -32.91 -23.90
C GLU A 313 -3.39 -31.86 -23.14
N ASP A 314 -3.04 -30.78 -23.83
CA ASP A 314 -2.19 -29.74 -23.26
C ASP A 314 -2.99 -28.64 -22.55
N SER A 315 -3.06 -28.74 -21.23
CA SER A 315 -3.67 -27.72 -20.36
C SER A 315 -2.69 -26.65 -19.87
N ARG A 316 -1.41 -26.68 -20.30
CA ARG A 316 -0.32 -25.82 -19.83
C ARG A 316 0.52 -25.24 -20.98
N ASN A 317 -0.13 -24.74 -22.03
CA ASN A 317 0.51 -23.99 -23.13
C ASN A 317 1.71 -24.68 -23.82
N GLY A 318 1.68 -26.00 -24.04
CA GLY A 318 2.75 -26.73 -24.75
C GLY A 318 3.73 -27.47 -23.83
N GLN A 319 3.63 -27.28 -22.51
CA GLN A 319 4.60 -27.82 -21.56
C GLN A 319 4.41 -29.32 -21.31
N VAL A 320 3.18 -29.84 -21.40
CA VAL A 320 2.86 -31.22 -21.02
C VAL A 320 3.49 -32.23 -21.98
N GLN A 321 3.40 -31.95 -23.28
CA GLN A 321 4.00 -32.81 -24.30
C GLN A 321 5.53 -32.83 -24.18
N SER A 322 6.13 -31.67 -23.89
CA SER A 322 7.57 -31.54 -23.68
C SER A 322 8.04 -32.29 -22.41
N GLU A 323 7.27 -32.19 -21.33
CA GLU A 323 7.52 -32.92 -20.07
C GLU A 323 7.45 -34.44 -20.25
N LEU A 324 6.42 -34.95 -20.91
CA LEU A 324 6.26 -36.40 -21.15
C LEU A 324 7.35 -36.95 -22.09
N ALA A 325 7.69 -36.20 -23.15
CA ALA A 325 8.79 -36.56 -24.04
C ALA A 325 10.14 -36.56 -23.30
N GLN A 326 10.39 -35.55 -22.46
CA GLN A 326 11.58 -35.48 -21.62
C GLN A 326 11.64 -36.64 -20.63
N LEU A 327 10.52 -36.99 -20.00
CA LEU A 327 10.43 -38.09 -19.04
C LEU A 327 10.78 -39.45 -19.68
N GLN A 328 10.25 -39.75 -20.86
CA GLN A 328 10.59 -41.00 -21.58
C GLN A 328 12.01 -41.02 -22.13
N GLN A 329 12.53 -39.87 -22.59
CA GLN A 329 13.93 -39.78 -23.02
C GLN A 329 14.91 -39.92 -21.85
N MET A 330 14.52 -39.46 -20.67
CA MET A 330 15.36 -39.43 -19.48
C MET A 330 15.43 -40.78 -18.77
N TYR A 331 14.34 -41.55 -18.83
CA TYR A 331 14.18 -42.79 -18.09
C TYR A 331 13.71 -43.90 -19.04
N GLN A 332 14.64 -44.74 -19.50
CA GLN A 332 14.40 -45.76 -20.55
C GLN A 332 13.31 -46.79 -20.21
N ASN A 333 13.06 -47.06 -18.92
CA ASN A 333 12.17 -48.14 -18.46
C ASN A 333 11.03 -47.61 -17.55
N VAL A 334 10.49 -46.42 -17.84
CA VAL A 334 9.33 -45.91 -17.10
C VAL A 334 8.12 -46.80 -17.33
N ILE A 335 7.54 -47.27 -16.24
CA ILE A 335 6.24 -47.93 -16.23
C ILE A 335 5.23 -47.04 -15.52
N TRP A 336 3.96 -47.23 -15.80
CA TRP A 336 2.86 -46.41 -15.30
C TRP A 336 2.07 -47.18 -14.27
N GLN A 337 2.16 -46.78 -13.01
CA GLN A 337 1.44 -47.42 -11.93
C GLN A 337 0.06 -46.79 -11.77
N ILE A 338 -0.98 -47.61 -11.64
CA ILE A 338 -2.34 -47.13 -11.36
C ILE A 338 -2.41 -46.66 -9.91
N SER A 339 -2.89 -45.43 -9.70
CA SER A 339 -3.08 -44.83 -8.38
C SER A 339 -4.28 -45.46 -7.65
N ASP A 340 -4.21 -45.52 -6.32
CA ASP A 340 -5.33 -45.96 -5.48
C ASP A 340 -6.53 -44.98 -5.57
N ASP A 341 -6.27 -43.72 -5.93
CA ASP A 341 -7.28 -42.69 -6.13
C ASP A 341 -7.95 -42.78 -7.52
N SER A 342 -7.54 -43.74 -8.35
CA SER A 342 -8.13 -43.96 -9.67
C SER A 342 -9.62 -44.31 -9.56
N PRO A 343 -10.48 -43.82 -10.47
CA PRO A 343 -11.86 -44.28 -10.59
C PRO A 343 -11.94 -45.81 -10.69
N ALA A 344 -13.02 -46.39 -10.17
CA ALA A 344 -13.23 -47.83 -10.23
C ALA A 344 -13.18 -48.34 -11.68
N TYR A 345 -12.31 -49.32 -11.93
CA TYR A 345 -12.11 -49.89 -13.26
C TYR A 345 -12.32 -51.41 -13.23
N ASP A 346 -12.72 -51.96 -14.37
CA ASP A 346 -12.84 -53.40 -14.56
C ASP A 346 -11.51 -53.97 -15.05
N SER A 347 -10.92 -54.91 -14.31
CA SER A 347 -9.68 -55.59 -14.70
C SER A 347 -9.72 -56.25 -16.10
N ARG A 348 -10.91 -56.56 -16.63
CA ARG A 348 -11.09 -57.09 -17.99
C ARG A 348 -10.74 -56.06 -19.07
N ALA A 349 -10.71 -54.77 -18.74
CA ALA A 349 -10.32 -53.68 -19.63
C ALA A 349 -8.88 -53.84 -20.16
N PHE A 350 -8.00 -54.53 -19.44
CA PHE A 350 -6.61 -54.76 -19.87
C PHE A 350 -6.45 -55.89 -20.89
N ALA A 351 -7.51 -56.65 -21.16
CA ALA A 351 -7.54 -57.67 -22.22
C ALA A 351 -8.17 -57.16 -23.53
N VAL A 352 -8.51 -55.87 -23.59
CA VAL A 352 -9.13 -55.21 -24.75
C VAL A 352 -8.07 -54.47 -25.55
N GLU A 353 -8.11 -54.59 -26.88
CA GLU A 353 -7.34 -53.73 -27.78
C GLU A 353 -8.04 -52.36 -27.89
N TRP A 354 -7.34 -51.30 -27.48
CA TRP A 354 -7.84 -49.93 -27.50
C TRP A 354 -7.42 -49.22 -28.79
N GLU A 355 -8.30 -48.43 -29.40
CA GLU A 355 -8.04 -47.75 -30.68
C GLU A 355 -7.28 -46.43 -30.51
N SER A 356 -7.47 -45.75 -29.38
CA SER A 356 -6.71 -44.55 -29.05
C SER A 356 -6.55 -44.37 -27.54
N VAL A 357 -5.58 -43.54 -27.18
CA VAL A 357 -5.26 -43.19 -25.79
C VAL A 357 -5.13 -41.68 -25.70
N SER A 358 -5.76 -41.09 -24.70
CA SER A 358 -5.58 -39.68 -24.31
C SER A 358 -4.94 -39.62 -22.93
N ILE A 359 -4.01 -38.69 -22.73
CA ILE A 359 -3.40 -38.41 -21.43
C ILE A 359 -3.47 -36.93 -21.11
N ARG A 360 -3.87 -36.61 -19.87
CA ARG A 360 -3.98 -35.25 -19.35
C ARG A 360 -3.34 -35.16 -17.96
N PRO A 361 -2.50 -34.15 -17.66
CA PRO A 361 -1.89 -34.01 -16.35
C PRO A 361 -2.95 -33.61 -15.31
N ILE A 362 -2.89 -34.21 -14.13
CA ILE A 362 -3.67 -33.80 -12.96
C ILE A 362 -2.82 -32.88 -12.08
N ASN A 363 -1.57 -33.28 -11.84
CA ASN A 363 -0.59 -32.52 -11.07
C ASN A 363 0.84 -32.84 -11.59
N ASN A 364 1.88 -32.55 -10.81
CA ASN A 364 3.28 -32.78 -11.21
C ASN A 364 3.71 -34.26 -11.23
N LEU A 365 2.87 -35.20 -10.81
CA LEU A 365 3.20 -36.62 -10.70
C LEU A 365 2.11 -37.52 -11.30
N ASP A 366 0.84 -37.12 -11.20
CA ASP A 366 -0.30 -37.93 -11.61
C ASP A 366 -0.93 -37.43 -12.91
N TYR A 367 -1.38 -38.38 -13.71
CA TYR A 367 -1.99 -38.16 -15.01
C TYR A 367 -3.30 -38.94 -15.10
N GLU A 368 -4.29 -38.32 -15.72
CA GLU A 368 -5.51 -38.97 -16.14
C GLU A 368 -5.26 -39.61 -17.51
N LEU A 369 -5.31 -40.93 -17.56
CA LEU A 369 -5.16 -41.74 -18.76
C LEU A 369 -6.54 -42.25 -19.19
N THR A 370 -6.97 -41.92 -20.39
CA THR A 370 -8.22 -42.41 -20.96
C THR A 370 -7.93 -43.33 -22.13
N LEU A 371 -8.31 -44.60 -21.98
CA LEU A 371 -8.28 -45.62 -23.03
C LEU A 371 -9.62 -45.59 -23.78
N ILE A 372 -9.57 -45.50 -25.11
CA ILE A 372 -10.76 -45.21 -25.94
C ILE A 372 -10.96 -46.32 -26.98
N HIS A 373 -12.17 -46.87 -27.02
CA HIS A 373 -12.66 -47.81 -28.01
C HIS A 373 -14.07 -47.35 -28.47
N PRO A 374 -14.53 -47.62 -29.71
CA PRO A 374 -15.79 -47.05 -30.23
C PRO A 374 -17.06 -47.31 -29.41
N LYS A 375 -17.03 -48.31 -28.50
CA LYS A 375 -18.17 -48.73 -27.68
C LYS A 375 -17.98 -48.49 -26.19
N ASN A 376 -16.76 -48.23 -25.73
CA ASN A 376 -16.41 -48.15 -24.31
C ASN A 376 -15.20 -47.21 -24.10
N GLN A 377 -15.10 -46.60 -22.94
CA GLN A 377 -13.92 -45.84 -22.51
C GLN A 377 -13.57 -46.20 -21.07
N VAL A 378 -12.28 -46.17 -20.73
CA VAL A 378 -11.80 -46.42 -19.37
C VAL A 378 -10.85 -45.30 -18.98
N THR A 379 -11.14 -44.66 -17.85
CA THR A 379 -10.31 -43.59 -17.30
C THR A 379 -9.59 -44.09 -16.06
N LEU A 380 -8.27 -43.91 -16.02
CA LEU A 380 -7.39 -44.32 -14.95
C LEU A 380 -6.58 -43.12 -14.47
N ILE A 381 -6.22 -43.11 -13.19
CA ILE A 381 -5.18 -42.20 -12.68
C ILE A 381 -3.88 -42.99 -12.60
N VAL A 382 -2.84 -42.49 -13.27
CA VAL A 382 -1.55 -43.18 -13.40
C VAL A 382 -0.39 -42.25 -13.07
N SER A 383 0.68 -42.83 -12.51
CA SER A 383 1.92 -42.11 -12.20
C SER A 383 3.13 -42.87 -12.76
N PRO A 384 4.15 -42.17 -13.28
CA PRO A 384 5.36 -42.81 -13.79
C PRO A 384 6.22 -43.31 -12.62
N VAL A 385 6.58 -44.59 -12.64
CA VAL A 385 7.42 -45.24 -11.62
C VAL A 385 8.56 -46.03 -12.25
N LEU A 386 9.60 -46.30 -11.46
CA LEU A 386 10.80 -47.04 -11.85
C LEU A 386 11.11 -48.16 -10.85
N MET A 387 11.84 -49.18 -11.31
CA MET A 387 12.24 -50.33 -10.48
C MET A 387 13.76 -50.46 -10.36
N GLY A 388 14.21 -51.11 -9.28
CA GLY A 388 15.59 -51.58 -9.12
C GLY A 388 16.68 -50.53 -9.36
N GLU A 389 17.64 -50.88 -10.23
CA GLU A 389 18.79 -50.04 -10.58
C GLU A 389 18.38 -48.78 -11.36
N ASP A 390 17.33 -48.85 -12.18
CA ASP A 390 16.82 -47.71 -12.95
C ASP A 390 16.28 -46.60 -12.05
N TYR A 391 15.64 -46.96 -10.94
CA TYR A 391 15.20 -45.99 -9.93
C TYR A 391 16.39 -45.26 -9.29
N GLN A 392 17.46 -45.97 -8.94
CA GLN A 392 18.65 -45.37 -8.33
C GLN A 392 19.39 -44.45 -9.31
N ASN A 393 19.52 -44.88 -10.56
CA ASN A 393 20.11 -44.06 -11.63
C ASN A 393 19.29 -42.79 -11.88
N ALA A 394 17.97 -42.92 -11.93
CA ALA A 394 17.06 -41.79 -12.05
C ALA A 394 17.14 -40.82 -10.87
N LEU A 395 17.23 -41.33 -9.64
CA LEU A 395 17.33 -40.51 -8.44
C LEU A 395 18.64 -39.70 -8.41
N ASN A 396 19.75 -40.32 -8.81
CA ASN A 396 21.03 -39.63 -8.92
C ASN A 396 20.97 -38.51 -9.98
N ARG A 397 20.41 -38.79 -11.15
CA ARG A 397 20.23 -37.80 -12.22
C ARG A 397 19.31 -36.65 -11.80
N TYR A 398 18.18 -36.96 -11.19
CA TYR A 398 17.24 -35.98 -10.64
C TYR A 398 17.94 -35.03 -9.66
N SER A 399 18.80 -35.54 -8.77
CA SER A 399 19.51 -34.68 -7.80
C SER A 399 20.44 -33.65 -8.47
N GLN A 400 21.10 -34.03 -9.56
CA GLN A 400 21.99 -33.16 -10.33
C GLN A 400 21.20 -32.12 -11.13
N GLU A 401 20.12 -32.54 -11.77
CA GLU A 401 19.23 -31.66 -12.53
C GLU A 401 18.49 -30.69 -11.60
N LEU A 402 18.08 -31.12 -10.40
CA LEU A 402 17.46 -30.27 -9.40
C LEU A 402 18.43 -29.19 -8.90
N THR A 403 19.69 -29.55 -8.66
CA THR A 403 20.73 -28.60 -8.26
C THR A 403 20.96 -27.55 -9.35
N THR A 404 21.03 -27.99 -10.61
CA THR A 404 21.19 -27.11 -11.78
C THR A 404 19.98 -26.19 -11.93
N TYR A 405 18.77 -26.75 -11.84
CA TYR A 405 17.51 -26.00 -11.89
C TYR A 405 17.46 -24.94 -10.80
N GLN A 406 17.74 -25.29 -9.53
CA GLN A 406 17.74 -24.36 -8.41
C GLN A 406 18.72 -23.20 -8.65
N LYS A 407 19.95 -23.51 -9.07
CA LYS A 407 20.96 -22.50 -9.38
C LYS A 407 20.50 -21.55 -10.49
N THR A 408 20.00 -22.09 -11.61
CA THR A 408 19.53 -21.26 -12.73
C THR A 408 18.31 -20.44 -12.37
N MET A 409 17.40 -20.95 -11.54
CA MET A 409 16.25 -20.18 -11.06
C MET A 409 16.67 -19.02 -10.15
N THR A 410 17.65 -19.23 -9.25
CA THR A 410 18.21 -18.15 -8.44
C THR A 410 18.92 -17.10 -9.30
N GLU A 411 19.72 -17.51 -10.28
CA GLU A 411 20.38 -16.60 -11.22
C GLU A 411 19.38 -15.84 -12.10
N ARG A 412 18.30 -16.51 -12.53
CA ARG A 412 17.20 -15.88 -13.26
C ARG A 412 16.54 -14.82 -12.41
N GLU A 413 16.15 -15.15 -11.18
CA GLU A 413 15.47 -14.19 -10.29
C GLU A 413 16.39 -12.99 -9.98
N ALA A 414 17.67 -13.23 -9.70
CA ALA A 414 18.63 -12.15 -9.47
C ALA A 414 18.81 -11.21 -10.67
N ARG A 415 18.71 -11.72 -11.91
CA ARG A 415 18.75 -10.87 -13.12
C ARG A 415 17.44 -10.12 -13.36
N LEU A 416 16.32 -10.74 -13.07
CA LEU A 416 15.01 -10.16 -13.35
C LEU A 416 14.57 -9.15 -12.27
N SER A 417 15.01 -9.28 -11.02
CA SER A 417 14.54 -8.45 -9.92
C SER A 417 14.85 -6.98 -10.10
N GLU A 418 16.08 -6.63 -10.48
CA GLU A 418 16.51 -5.23 -10.68
C GLU A 418 15.76 -4.58 -11.85
N GLU A 419 15.65 -5.25 -12.99
CA GLU A 419 14.89 -4.72 -14.14
C GLU A 419 13.40 -4.65 -13.85
N ARG A 420 12.84 -5.60 -13.07
CA ARG A 420 11.44 -5.58 -12.63
C ARG A 420 11.17 -4.36 -11.75
N GLU A 421 12.03 -4.10 -10.77
CA GLU A 421 11.93 -2.93 -9.89
C GLU A 421 12.04 -1.63 -10.70
N ALA A 422 12.99 -1.54 -11.64
CA ALA A 422 13.14 -0.35 -12.50
C ALA A 422 11.90 -0.09 -13.37
N ILE A 423 11.25 -1.14 -13.92
CA ILE A 423 10.00 -1.01 -14.68
C ILE A 423 8.87 -0.48 -13.79
N ILE A 424 8.76 -1.02 -12.56
CA ILE A 424 7.74 -0.60 -11.59
C ILE A 424 7.97 0.86 -11.17
N GLU A 425 9.21 1.24 -10.85
CA GLU A 425 9.57 2.60 -10.45
C GLU A 425 9.32 3.60 -11.57
N THR A 426 9.71 3.27 -12.81
CA THR A 426 9.47 4.13 -13.98
C THR A 426 7.97 4.36 -14.19
N ALA A 427 7.15 3.31 -14.09
CA ALA A 427 5.71 3.42 -14.23
C ALA A 427 5.09 4.27 -13.10
N GLU A 428 5.59 4.16 -11.88
CA GLU A 428 5.17 5.01 -10.76
C GLU A 428 5.56 6.47 -11.01
N GLN A 429 6.78 6.77 -11.47
CA GLN A 429 7.21 8.13 -11.80
C GLN A 429 6.36 8.75 -12.93
N GLU A 430 6.09 8.00 -14.00
CA GLU A 430 5.19 8.43 -15.09
C GLU A 430 3.78 8.74 -14.54
N LYS A 431 3.26 7.86 -13.66
CA LYS A 431 1.97 8.06 -12.99
C LYS A 431 1.96 9.33 -12.14
N GLN A 432 2.97 9.52 -11.29
CA GLN A 432 3.10 10.71 -10.44
C GLN A 432 3.19 12.00 -11.26
N ALA A 433 3.93 12.01 -12.37
CA ALA A 433 4.02 13.16 -13.25
C ALA A 433 2.68 13.51 -13.94
N ALA A 434 1.94 12.50 -14.42
CA ALA A 434 0.62 12.69 -15.01
C ALA A 434 -0.39 13.25 -13.99
N ILE A 435 -0.36 12.72 -12.76
CA ILE A 435 -1.18 13.20 -11.64
C ILE A 435 -0.79 14.63 -11.26
N ALA A 436 0.50 14.95 -11.14
CA ALA A 436 0.97 16.30 -10.82
C ALA A 436 0.50 17.34 -11.84
N SER A 437 0.57 17.03 -13.14
CA SER A 437 0.07 17.89 -14.22
C SER A 437 -1.45 18.13 -14.12
N TYR A 438 -2.20 17.07 -13.79
CA TYR A 438 -3.63 17.17 -13.55
C TYR A 438 -3.95 17.99 -12.30
N ASP A 439 -3.23 17.74 -11.20
CA ASP A 439 -3.38 18.44 -9.91
C ASP A 439 -3.08 19.93 -10.06
N GLU A 440 -2.05 20.31 -10.83
CA GLU A 440 -1.75 21.71 -11.17
C GLU A 440 -2.90 22.37 -11.95
N THR A 441 -3.51 21.64 -12.89
CA THR A 441 -4.68 22.11 -13.64
C THR A 441 -5.88 22.36 -12.71
N ILE A 442 -6.14 21.46 -11.75
CA ILE A 442 -7.21 21.65 -10.76
C ILE A 442 -6.91 22.84 -9.84
N ALA A 443 -5.68 22.93 -9.35
CA ALA A 443 -5.27 23.96 -8.40
C ALA A 443 -5.31 25.38 -9.00
N GLY A 444 -5.01 25.53 -10.29
CA GLY A 444 -4.98 26.82 -10.99
C GLY A 444 -6.34 27.47 -11.24
N GLU A 445 -7.45 26.70 -11.26
CA GLU A 445 -8.78 27.24 -11.60
C GLU A 445 -9.45 28.03 -10.44
N GLU A 446 -8.94 27.94 -9.20
CA GLU A 446 -9.54 28.59 -8.03
C GLU A 446 -8.83 29.88 -7.55
N SER A 447 -7.64 30.21 -8.06
CA SER A 447 -6.79 31.24 -7.43
C SER A 447 -7.19 32.70 -7.74
N ALA A 448 -8.36 32.97 -8.31
CA ALA A 448 -8.78 34.33 -8.61
C ALA A 448 -10.30 34.49 -8.68
N ARG A 449 -10.98 34.71 -7.53
CA ARG A 449 -12.19 35.57 -7.36
C ARG A 449 -12.80 35.39 -5.96
N ASP A 450 -13.43 36.45 -5.45
CA ASP A 450 -13.95 36.63 -4.09
C ASP A 450 -14.74 35.44 -3.51
N LEU A 451 -14.45 35.10 -2.24
CA LEU A 451 -15.09 34.10 -1.37
C LEU A 451 -16.54 34.47 -0.94
N GLN A 452 -17.24 35.31 -1.69
CA GLN A 452 -18.61 35.70 -1.35
C GLN A 452 -19.59 34.65 -1.93
N HIS A 453 -20.43 34.09 -1.05
CA HIS A 453 -21.49 33.11 -1.32
C HIS A 453 -21.07 31.63 -1.47
N LEU A 454 -20.53 31.03 -0.39
CA LEU A 454 -20.42 29.56 -0.26
C LEU A 454 -21.76 28.96 0.20
N VAL A 455 -22.12 27.83 -0.39
CA VAL A 455 -23.33 27.06 -0.09
C VAL A 455 -22.91 25.64 0.29
N ARG A 456 -23.39 25.16 1.44
CA ARG A 456 -23.20 23.77 1.86
C ARG A 456 -24.09 22.87 1.01
N SER A 457 -23.48 21.90 0.32
CA SER A 457 -24.15 21.05 -0.67
C SER A 457 -23.87 19.58 -0.36
N LYS A 458 -24.92 18.76 -0.37
CA LYS A 458 -24.79 17.31 -0.23
C LYS A 458 -24.23 16.70 -1.52
N VAL A 459 -23.27 15.80 -1.36
CA VAL A 459 -22.64 15.08 -2.46
C VAL A 459 -22.54 13.60 -2.14
N MET A 460 -22.49 12.81 -3.20
CA MET A 460 -22.15 11.39 -3.15
C MET A 460 -20.79 11.20 -3.84
N ASN A 461 -19.77 10.84 -3.07
CA ASN A 461 -18.49 10.40 -3.62
C ASN A 461 -18.59 8.92 -3.98
N ARG A 462 -18.02 8.52 -5.12
CA ARG A 462 -18.04 7.13 -5.59
C ARG A 462 -16.66 6.71 -6.03
N PHE A 463 -16.15 5.64 -5.42
CA PHE A 463 -14.85 5.06 -5.74
C PHE A 463 -14.80 3.58 -5.36
N LYS A 464 -13.69 2.91 -5.72
CA LYS A 464 -13.47 1.50 -5.41
C LYS A 464 -12.24 1.35 -4.53
N ALA A 465 -12.43 0.85 -3.31
CA ALA A 465 -11.34 0.56 -2.40
C ALA A 465 -10.77 -0.85 -2.71
N ASP A 466 -9.50 -0.93 -3.10
CA ASP A 466 -8.80 -2.19 -3.38
C ASP A 466 -7.88 -2.64 -2.22
N LYS A 467 -7.86 -1.84 -1.14
CA LYS A 467 -7.14 -2.11 0.11
C LYS A 467 -7.96 -1.68 1.31
N LEU A 468 -7.73 -2.33 2.45
CA LEU A 468 -8.24 -1.89 3.74
C LEU A 468 -7.31 -0.80 4.31
N GLY A 469 -7.87 0.20 4.97
CA GLY A 469 -7.16 1.35 5.52
C GLY A 469 -7.94 2.66 5.38
N VAL A 470 -7.22 3.79 5.37
CA VAL A 470 -7.81 5.13 5.28
C VAL A 470 -7.85 5.60 3.84
N TRP A 471 -9.03 6.01 3.38
CA TRP A 471 -9.27 6.56 2.06
C TRP A 471 -9.88 7.94 2.15
N ASN A 472 -9.45 8.86 1.29
CA ASN A 472 -9.90 10.25 1.29
C ASN A 472 -10.31 10.67 -0.11
N CYS A 473 -11.55 11.13 -0.28
CA CYS A 473 -11.93 11.88 -1.47
C CYS A 473 -11.48 13.32 -1.25
N ALA A 474 -10.44 13.75 -1.96
CA ALA A 474 -9.83 15.05 -1.71
C ALA A 474 -9.36 15.72 -2.99
N ARG A 475 -9.07 17.00 -2.92
CA ARG A 475 -8.37 17.73 -3.98
C ARG A 475 -7.10 18.36 -3.40
N PRO A 476 -6.02 18.44 -4.17
CA PRO A 476 -4.83 19.16 -3.76
C PRO A 476 -5.07 20.66 -3.92
N VAL A 477 -4.79 21.41 -2.86
CA VAL A 477 -4.77 22.87 -2.88
C VAL A 477 -3.35 23.37 -2.62
N PRO A 478 -2.89 24.43 -3.31
CA PRO A 478 -1.58 25.01 -3.06
C PRO A 478 -1.41 25.45 -1.61
N VAL A 479 -0.23 25.21 -1.04
CA VAL A 479 0.09 25.67 0.32
C VAL A 479 0.50 27.14 0.28
N SER A 480 -0.29 28.02 0.91
CA SER A 480 0.13 29.41 1.13
C SER A 480 1.14 29.45 2.27
N ILE A 481 2.29 30.08 2.07
CA ILE A 481 3.33 30.24 3.11
C ILE A 481 3.37 31.71 3.50
N GLN A 482 2.98 32.04 4.73
CA GLN A 482 3.00 33.40 5.25
C GLN A 482 4.11 33.57 6.30
N PRO A 483 4.98 34.58 6.16
CA PRO A 483 5.89 34.97 7.23
C PRO A 483 5.11 35.44 8.46
N LEU A 484 5.25 34.73 9.58
CA LEU A 484 4.65 35.10 10.85
C LEU A 484 5.53 34.58 12.00
N LYS A 485 6.44 35.45 12.45
CA LYS A 485 7.17 35.21 13.70
C LYS A 485 6.31 35.66 14.88
N ALA A 486 5.73 34.70 15.59
CA ALA A 486 4.82 34.97 16.71
C ALA A 486 5.25 34.27 17.99
N LYS A 487 4.86 34.86 19.12
CA LYS A 487 4.87 34.23 20.44
C LYS A 487 3.42 34.03 20.87
N TYR A 488 3.03 32.78 21.09
CA TYR A 488 1.70 32.45 21.58
C TYR A 488 1.70 32.42 23.10
N LYS A 489 0.71 33.07 23.70
CA LYS A 489 0.50 33.14 25.16
C LYS A 489 -0.99 33.05 25.46
N ASP A 490 -1.41 32.37 26.51
CA ASP A 490 -2.82 32.41 26.93
C ASP A 490 -3.16 33.55 27.91
N GLN A 491 -4.44 33.64 28.26
CA GLN A 491 -4.97 34.58 29.25
C GLN A 491 -4.40 34.39 30.68
N TYR A 492 -3.78 33.25 30.98
CA TYR A 492 -3.26 32.91 32.31
C TYR A 492 -1.77 33.21 32.47
N GLY A 493 -1.02 33.35 31.39
CA GLY A 493 0.43 33.53 31.48
C GLY A 493 1.25 32.51 30.71
N ASN A 494 0.66 31.35 30.39
CA ASN A 494 1.40 30.24 29.82
C ASN A 494 1.77 30.53 28.36
N THR A 495 2.90 30.01 27.93
CA THR A 495 3.46 30.29 26.60
C THR A 495 3.58 29.02 25.80
N TYR A 496 3.18 29.09 24.53
CA TYR A 496 3.30 27.99 23.57
C TYR A 496 4.33 28.39 22.50
N GLN A 497 5.57 27.93 22.66
CA GLN A 497 6.71 28.25 21.80
C GLN A 497 7.37 27.03 21.13
N LYS A 498 7.06 25.82 21.59
CA LYS A 498 7.65 24.58 21.07
C LYS A 498 6.60 23.48 20.80
N GLU A 499 5.37 23.87 20.53
CA GLU A 499 4.24 22.97 20.41
C GLU A 499 3.82 22.82 18.95
N LYS A 500 3.18 21.68 18.67
CA LYS A 500 2.44 21.46 17.42
C LYS A 500 1.15 22.29 17.48
N MET A 501 0.98 23.15 16.50
CA MET A 501 -0.18 24.02 16.34
C MET A 501 -1.02 23.53 15.18
N TYR A 502 -2.30 23.83 15.23
CA TYR A 502 -3.27 23.54 14.17
C TYR A 502 -3.84 24.83 13.61
N LEU A 503 -4.11 24.84 12.31
CA LEU A 503 -4.71 25.95 11.60
C LEU A 503 -5.77 25.43 10.63
N VAL A 504 -6.91 26.11 10.59
CA VAL A 504 -7.93 25.90 9.55
C VAL A 504 -8.31 27.24 8.93
N ASP A 505 -8.55 27.25 7.63
CA ASP A 505 -9.38 28.23 6.93
C ASP A 505 -10.78 27.65 6.88
N LYS A 506 -11.75 28.25 7.57
CA LYS A 506 -13.11 27.69 7.69
C LYS A 506 -13.88 27.58 6.36
N SER A 507 -13.39 28.20 5.28
CA SER A 507 -13.94 28.01 3.94
C SER A 507 -13.50 26.71 3.26
N LYS A 508 -12.50 26.01 3.83
CA LYS A 508 -11.92 24.80 3.27
C LYS A 508 -12.02 23.65 4.26
N ASN A 509 -12.29 22.46 3.75
CA ASN A 509 -12.33 21.26 4.58
C ASN A 509 -10.95 20.60 4.69
N THR A 510 -10.05 21.22 5.44
CA THR A 510 -8.67 20.77 5.65
C THR A 510 -8.15 21.23 7.01
N ILE A 511 -7.10 20.59 7.51
CA ILE A 511 -6.36 21.01 8.70
C ILE A 511 -4.85 21.11 8.40
N TYR A 512 -4.26 22.26 8.68
CA TYR A 512 -2.82 22.48 8.60
C TYR A 512 -2.20 22.24 9.98
N GLN A 513 -1.00 21.68 9.99
CA GLN A 513 -0.17 21.51 11.19
C GLN A 513 1.10 22.32 11.01
N PHE A 514 1.53 23.04 12.04
CA PHE A 514 2.78 23.79 12.01
C PHE A 514 3.42 23.87 13.39
N TYR A 515 4.69 24.22 13.42
CA TYR A 515 5.45 24.39 14.66
C TYR A 515 5.32 25.84 15.16
N SER A 516 4.93 26.02 16.43
CA SER A 516 4.74 27.37 17.01
C SER A 516 6.00 28.25 16.97
N GLY A 517 7.19 27.64 16.97
CA GLY A 517 8.47 28.36 16.88
C GLY A 517 8.94 28.68 15.46
N SER A 518 8.18 28.30 14.44
CA SER A 518 8.50 28.60 13.04
C SER A 518 8.36 30.10 12.74
N GLU A 519 9.17 30.59 11.81
CA GLU A 519 9.06 31.96 11.30
C GLU A 519 8.02 32.08 10.17
N VAL A 520 7.48 30.94 9.71
CA VAL A 520 6.45 30.85 8.67
C VAL A 520 5.29 29.97 9.12
N VAL A 521 4.07 30.36 8.73
CA VAL A 521 2.86 29.59 8.95
C VAL A 521 2.30 29.16 7.60
N GLU A 522 2.23 27.85 7.38
CA GLU A 522 1.64 27.21 6.22
C GLU A 522 0.11 27.24 6.32
N GLY A 523 -0.59 27.56 5.25
CA GLY A 523 -2.07 27.59 5.17
C GLY A 523 -2.72 28.91 5.58
N LEU A 524 -1.99 29.86 6.17
CA LEU A 524 -2.57 31.11 6.67
C LEU A 524 -3.03 32.03 5.53
N ASN A 525 -4.31 32.37 5.49
CA ASN A 525 -4.87 33.33 4.53
C ASN A 525 -5.46 34.53 5.25
N GLN A 526 -4.80 35.70 5.19
CA GLN A 526 -5.21 36.90 5.95
C GLN A 526 -6.63 37.40 5.63
N ASN A 527 -7.17 37.04 4.47
CA ASN A 527 -8.52 37.43 4.03
C ASN A 527 -9.60 36.42 4.42
N ALA A 528 -9.21 35.22 4.87
CA ALA A 528 -10.13 34.16 5.26
C ALA A 528 -10.56 34.21 6.72
N ASP A 529 -11.52 33.37 7.09
CA ASP A 529 -11.85 33.10 8.48
C ASP A 529 -10.96 31.96 9.01
N ASN A 530 -9.81 32.32 9.57
CA ASN A 530 -8.86 31.40 10.15
C ASN A 530 -9.13 31.13 11.63
N LEU A 531 -8.88 29.89 12.04
CA LEU A 531 -8.80 29.50 13.44
C LEU A 531 -7.48 28.76 13.67
N ILE A 532 -6.71 29.21 14.65
CA ILE A 532 -5.50 28.52 15.13
C ILE A 532 -5.79 27.96 16.51
N TRP A 533 -5.30 26.76 16.83
CA TRP A 533 -5.35 26.24 18.19
C TRP A 533 -4.13 25.39 18.54
N VAL A 534 -3.99 25.15 19.84
CA VAL A 534 -3.00 24.26 20.45
C VAL A 534 -3.68 23.42 21.52
N VAL A 535 -3.22 22.18 21.67
CA VAL A 535 -3.60 21.32 22.79
C VAL A 535 -2.59 21.55 23.92
N THR A 536 -3.07 21.95 25.10
CA THR A 536 -2.22 22.19 26.26
C THR A 536 -1.76 20.86 26.88
N PRO A 537 -0.72 20.86 27.74
CA PRO A 537 -0.32 19.66 28.48
C PRO A 537 -1.43 19.04 29.34
N ASP A 538 -2.43 19.83 29.72
CA ASP A 538 -3.60 19.42 30.48
C ASP A 538 -4.77 18.95 29.58
N ASN A 539 -4.51 18.71 28.28
CA ASN A 539 -5.48 18.34 27.25
C ASN A 539 -6.58 19.39 26.99
N GLU A 540 -6.35 20.65 27.37
CA GLU A 540 -7.26 21.75 27.06
C GLU A 540 -7.00 22.31 25.66
N ILE A 541 -8.01 22.95 25.06
CA ILE A 541 -7.86 23.63 23.78
C ILE A 541 -7.68 25.13 24.03
N ALA A 542 -6.55 25.69 23.59
CA ALA A 542 -6.35 27.13 23.51
C ALA A 542 -6.47 27.61 22.05
N VAL A 543 -7.32 28.60 21.80
CA VAL A 543 -7.67 29.06 20.44
C VAL A 543 -7.24 30.50 20.16
N LEU A 544 -7.01 30.81 18.90
CA LEU A 544 -6.73 32.13 18.37
C LEU A 544 -7.58 32.36 17.11
N ARG A 545 -8.43 33.39 17.15
CA ARG A 545 -9.47 33.60 16.12
C ARG A 545 -9.07 34.69 15.11
N SER A 546 -9.68 34.65 13.91
CA SER A 546 -9.49 35.62 12.82
C SER A 546 -9.40 37.09 13.21
N ALA A 547 -10.28 37.55 14.11
CA ALA A 547 -10.33 38.96 14.51
C ALA A 547 -9.01 39.45 15.13
N GLN A 548 -8.25 38.56 15.78
CA GLN A 548 -6.94 38.85 16.36
C GLN A 548 -5.84 38.76 15.29
N LEU A 549 -5.95 37.81 14.35
CA LEU A 549 -4.99 37.61 13.24
C LEU A 549 -4.99 38.78 12.24
N ARG A 550 -6.15 39.35 11.91
CA ARG A 550 -6.27 40.50 11.01
C ARG A 550 -5.70 41.81 11.58
N ARG A 551 -5.45 41.86 12.90
CA ARG A 551 -4.92 43.05 13.60
C ARG A 551 -3.39 43.03 13.73
N ILE A 552 -2.71 42.03 13.18
CA ILE A 552 -1.26 41.88 13.30
C ILE A 552 -0.55 42.90 12.39
N ASN A 553 -0.23 44.06 12.93
CA ASN A 553 0.76 44.97 12.34
C ASN A 553 2.18 44.46 12.67
N GLN A 554 2.73 43.57 11.83
CA GLN A 554 4.11 43.10 12.00
C GLN A 554 5.07 44.29 11.83
N LYS A 555 5.75 44.68 12.91
CA LYS A 555 6.92 45.56 12.79
C LYS A 555 8.10 44.69 12.31
N PRO A 556 8.84 45.09 11.27
CA PRO A 556 9.98 44.33 10.77
C PRO A 556 10.93 43.93 11.91
N GLY A 557 11.22 42.63 12.05
CA GLY A 557 12.21 42.11 13.00
C GLY A 557 11.76 41.91 14.45
N LYS A 558 10.51 42.17 14.83
CA LYS A 558 10.00 41.86 16.19
C LYS A 558 8.88 40.80 16.15
N PRO A 559 8.95 39.76 17.00
CA PRO A 559 7.87 38.77 17.08
C PRO A 559 6.58 39.42 17.58
N ALA A 560 5.46 39.14 16.93
CA ALA A 560 4.14 39.50 17.44
C ALA A 560 3.83 38.64 18.67
N THR A 561 3.17 39.21 19.70
CA THR A 561 2.62 38.39 20.80
C THR A 561 1.14 38.20 20.54
N LEU A 562 0.70 36.94 20.43
CA LEU A 562 -0.66 36.55 20.10
C LEU A 562 -1.28 35.89 21.33
N GLU A 563 -2.39 36.45 21.78
CA GLU A 563 -3.11 35.98 22.96
C GLU A 563 -4.16 34.94 22.57
N MET A 564 -4.03 33.74 23.14
CA MET A 564 -4.93 32.62 22.94
C MET A 564 -5.95 32.54 24.07
N GLU A 565 -7.16 32.10 23.76
CA GLU A 565 -8.25 31.86 24.71
C GLU A 565 -8.32 30.36 25.01
N VAL A 566 -8.00 29.95 26.24
CA VAL A 566 -8.21 28.57 26.73
C VAL A 566 -9.70 28.33 26.95
N LEU A 567 -10.24 27.30 26.31
CA LEU A 567 -11.65 26.90 26.35
C LEU A 567 -11.92 25.71 27.30
N GLY A 568 -10.87 25.03 27.76
CA GLY A 568 -10.95 23.81 28.58
C GLY A 568 -10.76 22.53 27.77
N GLN A 569 -10.88 21.38 28.43
CA GLN A 569 -10.80 20.05 27.81
C GLN A 569 -12.16 19.64 27.24
N PRO A 570 -12.26 19.27 25.96
CA PRO A 570 -13.51 18.74 25.40
C PRO A 570 -13.82 17.35 25.95
N ALA A 571 -15.07 17.10 26.33
CA ALA A 571 -15.55 15.79 26.78
C ALA A 571 -15.73 14.81 25.60
N ASP A 572 -16.17 15.30 24.45
CA ASP A 572 -16.39 14.51 23.24
C ASP A 572 -16.20 15.34 21.95
N ALA A 573 -16.31 14.67 20.80
CA ALA A 573 -16.11 15.28 19.49
C ALA A 573 -17.21 16.31 19.13
N HIS A 574 -18.36 16.30 19.80
CA HIS A 574 -19.39 17.32 19.61
C HIS A 574 -19.00 18.61 20.33
N GLU A 575 -18.56 18.52 21.59
CA GLU A 575 -18.04 19.68 22.33
C GLU A 575 -16.79 20.27 21.66
N ALA A 576 -15.90 19.43 21.12
CA ALA A 576 -14.75 19.90 20.34
C ALA A 576 -15.18 20.73 19.11
N ARG A 577 -16.27 20.36 18.42
CA ARG A 577 -16.82 21.16 17.31
C ARG A 577 -17.40 22.49 17.77
N GLU A 578 -18.07 22.53 18.92
CA GLU A 578 -18.57 23.78 19.50
C GLU A 578 -17.41 24.73 19.86
N MET A 579 -16.38 24.22 20.54
CA MET A 579 -15.17 24.97 20.91
C MET A 579 -14.44 25.53 19.67
N LEU A 580 -14.31 24.70 18.63
CA LEU A 580 -13.66 25.06 17.36
C LEU A 580 -14.61 25.77 16.38
N GLN A 581 -15.86 26.02 16.77
CA GLN A 581 -16.87 26.74 15.98
C GLN A 581 -17.04 26.18 14.56
N PHE A 582 -17.25 24.86 14.47
CA PHE A 582 -17.60 24.16 13.23
C PHE A 582 -19.12 24.12 12.99
#